data_AF-A0A846ECA5-F1
#
_entry.id   AF-A0A846ECA5-F1
#
_cell.length_a   1.000
_cell.length_b   1.000
_cell.length_c   1.000
_cell.angle_alpha   90.00
_cell.angle_beta   90.00
_cell.angle_gamma   90.00
#
_symmetry.space_group_name_H-M   'P 1'
#
loop_
_entity.id
_entity.type
_entity.pdbx_description
1 polymer ?
#
loop_
_entity_poly.entity_id
_entity_poly.type
_entity_poly.pdbx_seq_one_letter_code
_entity_poly.pdbx_strand_id
1 'polypeptide(L)'
;LLKRTLSTKAYTFLLGDTTAKCQDILEGMRQRGELPTGIKKTFVEDLLNQKRCICGAELTDGSHAYHLVQAWMEKAGIADIEETAIRLTAQTDELKRQETEFWEITDREQANLTQWRTELSQIETELDNIRNKLISYPDIDIQQLQKRLDSLDSKINELQRETGANQQKLEMLNSDIEKAIKQVAKQQMNEERQALAQRRIQATQEAIERIGEVKNRLEKQFRSSLEKRVQEIFSQISFTPYLPKLSEKYELSLVEKTSLFELPVAASTGENQILCLSFIGGIIDRVREWSQSRLHLGPNSSTFPVVMDSPFGSLDEIYRRQVAKSLPQLANQLIVLVTKTQWRGEVETEMNPRIGKEYILVYHSPKPNCEEDWLERQGERYALVRQSSHEFEYTEIVEIPRRL
;
A
#
# COMPACT_ATOMS: atom_id res chain seq x y z
N LEU A 1 40.37 42.88 -6.60
CA LEU A 1 39.35 43.45 -5.68
C LEU A 1 37.97 43.49 -6.33
N LEU A 2 37.85 44.09 -7.52
CA LEU A 2 36.60 44.23 -8.29
C LEU A 2 35.74 42.95 -8.38
N LYS A 3 36.33 41.80 -8.74
CA LYS A 3 35.60 40.50 -8.81
C LYS A 3 34.96 40.11 -7.48
N ARG A 4 35.61 40.40 -6.36
CA ARG A 4 35.11 40.14 -5.00
C ARG A 4 34.01 41.13 -4.62
N THR A 5 34.15 42.41 -4.97
CA THR A 5 33.12 43.43 -4.75
C THR A 5 31.84 43.09 -5.53
N LEU A 6 31.96 42.69 -6.80
CA LEU A 6 30.85 42.22 -7.63
C LEU A 6 30.18 40.98 -7.03
N SER A 7 30.95 39.98 -6.59
CA SER A 7 30.35 38.75 -6.04
C SER A 7 29.67 38.92 -4.69
N THR A 8 30.09 39.92 -3.89
CA THR A 8 29.63 40.07 -2.49
C THR A 8 28.64 41.20 -2.27
N LYS A 9 28.68 42.27 -3.08
CA LYS A 9 27.84 43.47 -2.87
C LYS A 9 26.91 43.78 -4.04
N ALA A 10 26.96 43.08 -5.18
CA ALA A 10 26.10 43.40 -6.34
C ALA A 10 24.59 43.23 -6.08
N TYR A 11 24.21 42.46 -5.06
CA TYR A 11 22.81 42.29 -4.69
C TYR A 11 22.14 43.60 -4.22
N THR A 12 22.91 44.57 -3.69
CA THR A 12 22.35 45.84 -3.20
C THR A 12 21.79 46.67 -4.35
N PHE A 13 22.51 46.71 -5.48
CA PHE A 13 22.04 47.31 -6.73
C PHE A 13 20.88 46.54 -7.37
N LEU A 14 20.97 45.19 -7.44
CA LEU A 14 19.92 44.37 -8.06
C LEU A 14 18.56 44.48 -7.35
N LEU A 15 18.56 44.90 -6.09
CA LEU A 15 17.37 45.12 -5.28
C LEU A 15 16.89 46.59 -5.28
N GLY A 16 17.48 47.49 -6.06
CA GLY A 16 17.13 48.93 -6.09
C GLY A 16 15.65 49.19 -6.40
N ASP A 17 15.09 48.53 -7.41
CA ASP A 17 13.67 48.69 -7.77
C ASP A 17 12.71 48.11 -6.71
N THR A 18 13.13 47.02 -6.05
CA THR A 18 12.32 46.36 -5.03
C THR A 18 12.34 47.14 -3.72
N THR A 19 13.50 47.66 -3.34
CA THR A 19 13.65 48.55 -2.18
C THR A 19 12.87 49.85 -2.36
N ALA A 20 12.89 50.46 -3.55
CA ALA A 20 12.05 51.63 -3.86
C ALA A 20 10.55 51.34 -3.69
N LYS A 21 10.05 50.23 -4.27
CA LYS A 21 8.65 49.80 -4.11
C LYS A 21 8.27 49.51 -2.67
N CYS A 22 9.16 48.89 -1.89
CA CYS A 22 8.93 48.66 -0.47
C CYS A 22 8.77 49.97 0.31
N GLN A 23 9.58 50.99 0.00
CA GLN A 23 9.42 52.32 0.63
C GLN A 23 8.10 52.98 0.24
N ASP A 24 7.70 52.92 -1.03
CA ASP A 24 6.43 53.50 -1.50
C ASP A 24 5.22 52.86 -0.80
N ILE A 25 5.27 51.53 -0.60
CA ILE A 25 4.22 50.80 0.13
C ILE A 25 4.18 51.23 1.60
N LEU A 26 5.34 51.29 2.26
CA LEU A 26 5.44 51.67 3.67
C LEU A 26 4.99 53.12 3.91
N GLU A 27 5.36 54.04 3.02
CA GLU A 27 4.94 55.45 3.08
C GLU A 27 3.45 55.59 2.77
N GLY A 28 2.92 54.81 1.81
CA GLY A 28 1.49 54.75 1.54
C GLY A 28 0.68 54.25 2.74
N MET A 29 1.18 53.26 3.49
CA MET A 29 0.54 52.77 4.73
C MET A 29 0.57 53.83 5.85
N ARG A 30 1.64 54.62 5.95
CA ARG A 30 1.70 55.78 6.87
C ARG A 30 0.65 56.84 6.52
N GLN A 31 0.56 57.23 5.25
CA GLN A 31 -0.37 58.27 4.79
C GLN A 31 -1.85 57.87 4.97
N ARG A 32 -2.17 56.57 4.85
CA ARG A 32 -3.53 56.06 5.07
C ARG A 32 -3.89 55.87 6.55
N GLY A 33 -2.96 56.12 7.48
CA GLY A 33 -3.20 55.92 8.91
C GLY A 33 -3.41 54.46 9.32
N GLU A 34 -2.97 53.52 8.48
CA GLU A 34 -3.07 52.06 8.71
C GLU A 34 -2.04 51.56 9.73
N LEU A 35 -1.11 52.43 10.15
CA LEU A 35 -0.15 52.20 11.23
C LEU A 35 -0.68 52.93 12.48
N PRO A 36 -1.16 52.22 13.52
CA PRO A 36 -1.84 52.81 14.66
C PRO A 36 -0.86 53.62 15.51
N THR A 37 -1.25 54.83 15.85
CA THR A 37 -0.49 55.66 16.77
C THR A 37 -0.83 55.30 18.23
N GLY A 38 0.07 54.53 18.85
CA GLY A 38 0.46 54.75 20.25
C GLY A 38 -0.31 54.05 21.38
N ILE A 39 -1.33 53.23 21.12
CA ILE A 39 -2.04 52.49 22.20
C ILE A 39 -1.65 51.00 22.16
N LYS A 40 -0.87 50.56 23.15
CA LYS A 40 -0.51 49.15 23.32
C LYS A 40 -1.73 48.32 23.71
N LYS A 41 -1.87 47.12 23.14
CA LYS A 41 -2.96 46.19 23.48
C LYS A 41 -3.04 45.88 24.97
N THR A 42 -1.89 45.72 25.62
CA THR A 42 -1.79 45.49 27.08
C THR A 42 -2.40 46.62 27.90
N PHE A 43 -2.28 47.86 27.44
CA PHE A 43 -2.87 49.01 28.13
C PHE A 43 -4.41 49.02 28.06
N VAL A 44 -4.97 48.59 26.93
CA VAL A 44 -6.43 48.43 26.77
C VAL A 44 -6.93 47.26 27.62
N GLU A 45 -6.19 46.15 27.66
CA GLU A 45 -6.48 44.99 28.53
C GLU A 45 -6.48 45.39 30.01
N ASP A 46 -5.49 46.18 30.46
CA ASP A 46 -5.40 46.65 31.84
C ASP A 46 -6.61 47.52 32.24
N LEU A 47 -7.07 48.41 31.36
CA LEU A 47 -8.24 49.27 31.63
C LEU A 47 -9.53 48.45 31.78
N LEU A 48 -9.71 47.43 30.94
CA LEU A 48 -10.87 46.53 31.01
C LEU A 48 -10.82 45.67 32.28
N ASN A 49 -9.64 45.14 32.63
CA ASN A 49 -9.45 44.33 33.84
C ASN A 49 -9.67 45.15 35.13
N GLN A 50 -9.23 46.40 35.16
CA GLN A 50 -9.43 47.30 36.30
C GLN A 50 -10.86 47.86 36.38
N LYS A 51 -11.71 47.57 35.38
CA LYS A 51 -13.10 48.04 35.27
C LYS A 51 -13.25 49.54 35.45
N ARG A 52 -12.22 50.32 35.05
CA ARG A 52 -12.18 51.77 35.23
C ARG A 52 -11.40 52.44 34.11
N CYS A 53 -12.03 53.43 33.49
CA CYS A 53 -11.44 54.22 32.41
C CYS A 53 -10.51 55.31 32.96
N ILE A 54 -9.59 55.80 32.13
CA ILE A 54 -8.65 56.90 32.45
C ILE A 54 -9.40 58.18 32.86
N CYS A 55 -10.58 58.43 32.29
CA CYS A 55 -11.43 59.57 32.67
C CYS A 55 -12.18 59.36 33.99
N GLY A 56 -12.01 58.21 34.65
CA GLY A 56 -12.63 57.86 35.92
C GLY A 56 -13.97 57.11 35.83
N ALA A 57 -14.53 56.96 34.63
CA ALA A 57 -15.78 56.23 34.39
C ALA A 57 -15.64 54.71 34.65
N GLU A 58 -16.66 54.06 35.20
CA GLU A 58 -16.66 52.61 35.43
C GLU A 58 -16.88 51.85 34.11
N LEU A 59 -16.01 50.87 33.86
CA LEU A 59 -16.04 49.96 32.71
C LEU A 59 -16.59 48.61 33.17
N THR A 60 -17.87 48.56 33.50
CA THR A 60 -18.54 47.31 33.87
C THR A 60 -18.84 46.48 32.62
N ASP A 61 -18.72 45.14 32.74
CA ASP A 61 -19.00 44.20 31.67
C ASP A 61 -20.40 44.41 31.08
N GLY A 62 -20.49 44.60 29.76
CA GLY A 62 -21.73 44.84 29.03
C GLY A 62 -22.21 46.31 28.95
N SER A 63 -21.48 47.26 29.56
CA SER A 63 -21.77 48.69 29.40
C SER A 63 -21.35 49.21 28.02
N HIS A 64 -21.98 50.30 27.56
CA HIS A 64 -21.60 50.95 26.29
C HIS A 64 -20.13 51.42 26.31
N ALA A 65 -19.68 51.95 27.45
CA ALA A 65 -18.29 52.38 27.63
C ALA A 65 -17.29 51.21 27.54
N TYR A 66 -17.63 50.05 28.12
CA TYR A 66 -16.82 48.83 28.01
C TYR A 66 -16.67 48.38 26.55
N HIS A 67 -17.75 48.33 25.79
CA HIS A 67 -17.69 47.93 24.37
C HIS A 67 -16.88 48.91 23.50
N LEU A 68 -16.96 50.21 23.77
CA LEU A 68 -16.16 51.21 23.06
C LEU A 68 -14.66 51.02 23.32
N VAL A 69 -14.26 50.76 24.57
CA VAL A 69 -12.85 50.50 24.91
C VAL A 69 -12.41 49.13 24.36
N GLN A 70 -13.26 48.11 24.42
CA GLN A 70 -12.99 46.79 23.85
C GLN A 70 -12.76 46.83 22.33
N ALA A 71 -13.45 47.71 21.59
CA ALA A 71 -13.21 47.89 20.15
C ALA A 71 -11.78 48.39 19.83
N TRP A 72 -11.09 49.01 20.79
CA TRP A 72 -9.68 49.35 20.62
C TRP A 72 -8.74 48.15 20.69
N MET A 73 -9.14 47.00 21.25
CA MET A 73 -8.32 45.78 21.20
C MET A 73 -8.14 45.26 19.76
N GLU A 74 -9.14 45.41 18.89
CA GLU A 74 -9.03 45.04 17.47
C GLU A 74 -8.07 45.98 16.72
N LYS A 75 -8.04 47.27 17.09
CA LYS A 75 -7.11 48.26 16.51
C LYS A 75 -5.69 48.17 17.10
N ALA A 76 -5.55 47.73 18.35
CA ALA A 76 -4.28 47.63 19.05
C ALA A 76 -3.47 46.37 18.69
N GLY A 77 -4.05 45.42 17.94
CA GLY A 77 -3.35 44.23 17.41
C GLY A 77 -2.36 44.52 16.26
N ILE A 78 -2.20 45.78 15.85
CA ILE A 78 -1.37 46.20 14.71
C ILE A 78 -0.01 46.76 15.17
N ALA A 79 0.29 46.78 16.48
CA ALA A 79 1.58 47.27 17.01
C ALA A 79 2.81 46.48 16.47
N ASP A 80 2.68 45.16 16.28
CA ASP A 80 3.75 44.32 15.68
C ASP A 80 4.03 44.69 14.21
N ILE A 81 3.00 45.16 13.50
CA ILE A 81 3.10 45.62 12.12
C ILE A 81 3.84 46.97 12.08
N GLU A 82 3.62 47.85 13.06
CA GLU A 82 4.33 49.12 13.19
C GLU A 82 5.83 48.91 13.47
N GLU A 83 6.18 48.05 14.44
CA GLU A 83 7.58 47.73 14.73
C GLU A 83 8.27 47.11 13.50
N THR A 84 7.55 46.22 12.80
CA THR A 84 8.04 45.60 11.58
C THR A 84 8.20 46.62 10.45
N ALA A 85 7.27 47.58 10.31
CA ALA A 85 7.36 48.66 9.34
C ALA A 85 8.57 49.56 9.62
N ILE A 86 8.81 49.96 10.88
CA ILE A 86 9.97 50.76 11.29
C ILE A 86 11.28 50.02 10.97
N ARG A 87 11.36 48.73 11.33
CA ARG A 87 12.54 47.90 11.05
C ARG A 87 12.79 47.76 9.55
N LEU A 88 11.74 47.55 8.75
CA LEU A 88 11.84 47.46 7.30
C LEU A 88 12.27 48.79 6.67
N THR A 89 11.77 49.94 7.15
CA THR A 89 12.25 51.26 6.70
C THR A 89 13.75 51.41 6.93
N ALA A 90 14.22 51.12 8.15
CA ALA A 90 15.65 51.22 8.48
C ALA A 90 16.54 50.29 7.65
N GLN A 91 16.10 49.05 7.40
CA GLN A 91 16.82 48.11 6.54
C GLN A 91 16.86 48.56 5.08
N THR A 92 15.77 49.17 4.59
CA THR A 92 15.68 49.64 3.22
C THR A 92 16.55 50.88 2.99
N ASP A 93 16.62 51.78 3.98
CA ASP A 93 17.52 52.93 3.95
C ASP A 93 19.00 52.51 3.97
N GLU A 94 19.34 51.47 4.75
CA GLU A 94 20.69 50.91 4.78
C GLU A 94 21.10 50.31 3.41
N LEU A 95 20.19 49.60 2.74
CA LEU A 95 20.46 49.04 1.40
C LEU A 95 20.75 50.14 0.36
N LYS A 96 20.01 51.27 0.40
CA LYS A 96 20.27 52.42 -0.48
C LYS A 96 21.65 53.05 -0.23
N ARG A 97 22.06 53.14 1.03
CA ARG A 97 23.40 53.62 1.38
C ARG A 97 24.48 52.69 0.84
N GLN A 98 24.29 51.37 0.99
CA GLN A 98 25.22 50.37 0.49
C GLN A 98 25.30 50.32 -1.04
N GLU A 99 24.20 50.63 -1.74
CA GLU A 99 24.20 50.80 -3.20
C GLU A 99 25.10 51.96 -3.63
N THR A 100 25.03 53.09 -2.92
CA THR A 100 25.87 54.26 -3.21
C THR A 100 27.36 53.93 -3.00
N GLU A 101 27.69 53.31 -1.87
CA GLU A 101 29.06 52.87 -1.55
C GLU A 101 29.60 51.85 -2.57
N PHE A 102 28.75 50.95 -3.07
CA PHE A 102 29.12 49.97 -4.09
C PHE A 102 29.59 50.63 -5.39
N TRP A 103 28.89 51.67 -5.86
CA TRP A 103 29.27 52.41 -7.07
C TRP A 103 30.57 53.18 -6.88
N GLU A 104 30.74 53.88 -5.75
CA GLU A 104 32.00 54.60 -5.44
C GLU A 104 33.22 53.68 -5.46
N ILE A 105 33.12 52.49 -4.86
CA ILE A 105 34.21 51.50 -4.86
C ILE A 105 34.46 50.96 -6.27
N THR A 106 33.39 50.65 -7.01
CA THR A 106 33.48 50.07 -8.36
C THR A 106 34.15 51.06 -9.33
N ASP A 107 33.72 52.32 -9.31
CA ASP A 107 34.28 53.37 -10.17
C ASP A 107 35.75 53.65 -9.83
N ARG A 108 36.09 53.68 -8.54
CA ARG A 108 37.49 53.82 -8.10
C ARG A 108 38.38 52.69 -8.60
N GLU A 109 37.95 51.44 -8.43
CA GLU A 109 38.73 50.28 -8.86
C GLU A 109 38.86 50.23 -10.39
N GLN A 110 37.83 50.65 -11.13
CA GLN A 110 37.85 50.74 -12.58
C GLN A 110 38.80 51.85 -13.07
N ALA A 111 38.82 53.00 -12.39
CA ALA A 111 39.77 54.08 -12.65
C ALA A 111 41.21 53.61 -12.42
N ASN A 112 41.48 52.93 -11.30
CA ASN A 112 42.80 52.35 -11.00
C ASN A 112 43.23 51.35 -12.09
N LEU A 113 42.34 50.44 -12.50
CA LEU A 113 42.63 49.48 -13.57
C LEU A 113 42.99 50.17 -14.90
N THR A 114 42.28 51.26 -15.22
CA THR A 114 42.54 52.02 -16.43
C THR A 114 43.89 52.71 -16.36
N GLN A 115 44.19 53.36 -15.22
CA GLN A 115 45.48 53.99 -14.98
C GLN A 115 46.64 52.99 -15.07
N TRP A 116 46.55 51.86 -14.36
CA TRP A 116 47.60 50.84 -14.38
C TRP A 116 47.80 50.24 -15.77
N ARG A 117 46.74 50.11 -16.59
CA ARG A 117 46.88 49.69 -17.99
C ARG A 117 47.62 50.73 -18.83
N THR A 118 47.34 52.02 -18.61
CA THR A 118 48.06 53.10 -19.29
C THR A 118 49.53 53.12 -18.89
N GLU A 119 49.83 53.01 -17.59
CA GLU A 119 51.20 52.93 -17.08
C GLU A 119 51.94 51.70 -17.63
N LEU A 120 51.29 50.53 -17.65
CA LEU A 120 51.86 49.32 -18.23
C LEU A 120 52.20 49.52 -19.71
N SER A 121 51.29 50.08 -20.50
CA SER A 121 51.51 50.34 -21.91
C SER A 121 52.65 51.34 -22.16
N GLN A 122 52.78 52.36 -21.30
CA GLN A 122 53.90 53.29 -21.36
C GLN A 122 55.23 52.60 -21.07
N ILE A 123 55.30 51.80 -20.00
CA ILE A 123 56.50 51.03 -19.63
C ILE A 123 56.87 50.03 -20.73
N GLU A 124 55.89 49.34 -21.32
CA GLU A 124 56.12 48.43 -22.46
C GLU A 124 56.70 49.19 -23.66
N THR A 125 56.16 50.37 -23.96
CA THR A 125 56.69 51.23 -25.04
C THR A 125 58.11 51.71 -24.75
N GLU A 126 58.42 52.06 -23.50
CA GLU A 126 59.77 52.42 -23.07
C GLU A 126 60.74 51.25 -23.19
N LEU A 127 60.32 50.05 -22.80
CA LEU A 127 61.11 48.82 -22.95
C LEU A 127 61.41 48.52 -24.41
N ASP A 128 60.43 48.64 -25.30
CA ASP A 128 60.65 48.44 -26.73
C ASP A 128 61.57 49.51 -27.34
N ASN A 129 61.46 50.75 -26.89
CA ASN A 129 62.40 51.80 -27.26
C ASN A 129 63.83 51.50 -26.79
N ILE A 130 64.01 50.98 -25.57
CA ILE A 130 65.31 50.56 -25.03
C ILE A 130 65.86 49.37 -25.82
N ARG A 131 65.02 48.36 -26.13
CA ARG A 131 65.40 47.22 -26.97
C ARG A 131 65.87 47.68 -28.35
N ASN A 132 65.13 48.57 -29.00
CA ASN A 132 65.51 49.12 -30.31
C ASN A 132 66.84 49.89 -30.27
N LYS A 133 67.11 50.62 -29.17
CA LYS A 133 68.40 51.29 -28.95
C LYS A 133 69.54 50.28 -28.76
N LEU A 134 69.31 49.17 -28.08
CA LEU A 134 70.31 48.11 -27.88
C LEU A 134 70.62 47.35 -29.19
N ILE A 135 69.60 47.13 -30.03
CA ILE A 135 69.75 46.49 -31.35
C ILE A 135 70.51 47.40 -32.35
N SER A 136 70.38 48.72 -32.21
CA SER A 136 71.07 49.71 -33.07
C SER A 136 72.40 50.21 -32.50
N TYR A 137 72.83 49.70 -31.34
CA TYR A 137 74.06 50.11 -30.69
C TYR A 137 75.30 49.65 -31.50
N PRO A 138 76.41 50.41 -31.57
CA PRO A 138 77.53 50.10 -32.46
C PRO A 138 78.31 48.82 -32.13
N ASP A 139 78.12 48.26 -30.93
CA ASP A 139 78.80 47.06 -30.45
C ASP A 139 78.09 45.78 -30.93
N ILE A 140 78.80 44.96 -31.71
CA ILE A 140 78.29 43.75 -32.34
C ILE A 140 77.91 42.69 -31.28
N ASP A 141 78.63 42.61 -30.17
CA ASP A 141 78.36 41.61 -29.12
C ASP A 141 77.04 41.92 -28.40
N ILE A 142 76.74 43.20 -28.18
CA ILE A 142 75.48 43.65 -27.55
C ILE A 142 74.28 43.34 -28.45
N GLN A 143 74.40 43.54 -29.77
CA GLN A 143 73.33 43.20 -30.72
C GLN A 143 73.06 41.69 -30.77
N GLN A 144 74.10 40.86 -30.72
CA GLN A 144 73.96 39.40 -30.72
C GLN A 144 73.31 38.88 -29.43
N LEU A 145 73.69 39.44 -28.27
CA LEU A 145 73.07 39.11 -26.99
C LEU A 145 71.59 39.46 -26.96
N GLN A 146 71.20 40.65 -27.46
CA GLN A 146 69.79 41.06 -27.51
C GLN A 146 68.96 40.16 -28.44
N LYS A 147 69.45 39.84 -29.65
CA LYS A 147 68.77 38.90 -30.56
C LYS A 147 68.63 37.51 -29.95
N ARG A 148 69.63 37.04 -29.20
CA ARG A 148 69.56 35.76 -28.49
C ARG A 148 68.51 35.78 -27.39
N LEU A 149 68.41 36.89 -26.65
CA LEU A 149 67.40 37.11 -25.62
C LEU A 149 65.99 37.08 -26.22
N ASP A 150 65.74 37.81 -27.32
CA ASP A 150 64.44 37.84 -28.01
C ASP A 150 64.04 36.43 -28.52
N SER A 151 65.02 35.65 -29.01
CA SER A 151 64.79 34.27 -29.47
C SER A 151 64.45 33.32 -28.33
N LEU A 152 65.08 33.50 -27.17
CA LEU A 152 64.82 32.71 -25.97
C LEU A 152 63.44 33.07 -25.39
N ASP A 153 63.09 34.36 -25.33
CA ASP A 153 61.76 34.80 -24.89
C ASP A 153 60.66 34.27 -25.81
N SER A 154 60.88 34.26 -27.13
CA SER A 154 59.95 33.64 -28.08
C SER A 154 59.78 32.14 -27.83
N LYS A 155 60.89 31.43 -27.53
CA LYS A 155 60.89 30.00 -27.20
C LYS A 155 60.16 29.73 -25.88
N ILE A 156 60.35 30.57 -24.86
CA ILE A 156 59.66 30.47 -23.57
C ILE A 156 58.15 30.64 -23.78
N ASN A 157 57.73 31.63 -24.56
CA ASN A 157 56.33 31.88 -24.86
C ASN A 157 55.67 30.72 -25.65
N GLU A 158 56.40 30.09 -26.57
CA GLU A 158 55.97 28.89 -27.28
C GLU A 158 55.77 27.71 -26.30
N LEU A 159 56.79 27.40 -25.50
CA LEU A 159 56.75 26.32 -24.52
C LEU A 159 55.67 26.52 -23.45
N GLN A 160 55.44 27.76 -23.01
CA GLN A 160 54.36 28.06 -22.07
C GLN A 160 52.97 27.84 -22.68
N ARG A 161 52.78 28.20 -23.96
CA ARG A 161 51.54 27.91 -24.68
C ARG A 161 51.32 26.41 -24.86
N GLU A 162 52.35 25.67 -25.25
CA GLU A 162 52.29 24.21 -25.36
C GLU A 162 51.99 23.55 -24.01
N THR A 163 52.63 24.01 -22.94
CA THR A 163 52.37 23.53 -21.58
C THR A 163 50.91 23.77 -21.19
N GLY A 164 50.37 24.97 -21.45
CA GLY A 164 48.97 25.29 -21.19
C GLY A 164 48.00 24.42 -22.00
N ALA A 165 48.27 24.21 -23.29
CA ALA A 165 47.46 23.35 -24.15
C ALA A 165 47.49 21.88 -23.69
N ASN A 166 48.66 21.37 -23.33
CA ASN A 166 48.83 20.02 -22.80
C ASN A 166 48.14 19.85 -21.44
N GLN A 167 48.20 20.88 -20.57
CA GLN A 167 47.51 20.87 -19.28
C GLN A 167 45.99 20.79 -19.45
N GLN A 168 45.42 21.61 -20.34
CA GLN A 168 43.99 21.52 -20.67
C GLN A 168 43.62 20.15 -21.25
N LYS A 169 44.48 19.59 -22.12
CA LYS A 169 44.23 18.27 -22.71
C LYS A 169 44.26 17.16 -21.66
N LEU A 170 45.17 17.24 -20.68
CA LEU A 170 45.21 16.34 -19.53
C LEU A 170 43.95 16.45 -18.68
N GLU A 171 43.48 17.66 -18.38
CA GLU A 171 42.25 17.88 -17.61
C GLU A 171 41.02 17.29 -18.33
N MET A 172 40.89 17.52 -19.65
CA MET A 172 39.81 16.90 -20.44
C MET A 172 39.88 15.38 -20.43
N LEU A 173 41.07 14.81 -20.68
CA LEU A 173 41.27 13.36 -20.69
C LEU A 173 40.95 12.74 -19.32
N ASN A 174 41.36 13.38 -18.22
CA ASN A 174 41.03 12.92 -16.88
C ASN A 174 39.52 12.94 -16.62
N SER A 175 38.83 14.01 -17.03
CA SER A 175 37.36 14.07 -16.96
C SER A 175 36.70 12.93 -17.76
N ASP A 176 37.20 12.65 -18.96
CA ASP A 176 36.62 11.61 -19.81
C ASP A 176 36.90 10.20 -19.28
N ILE A 177 38.07 9.97 -18.66
CA ILE A 177 38.38 8.75 -17.92
C ILE A 177 37.39 8.56 -16.76
N GLU A 178 37.13 9.60 -15.96
CA GLU A 178 36.16 9.50 -14.86
C GLU A 178 34.75 9.18 -15.35
N LYS A 179 34.32 9.78 -16.47
CA LYS A 179 33.03 9.48 -17.09
C LYS A 179 32.97 8.02 -17.55
N ALA A 180 34.02 7.53 -18.21
CA ALA A 180 34.09 6.15 -18.66
C ALA A 180 34.05 5.15 -17.49
N ILE A 181 34.79 5.42 -16.40
CA ILE A 181 34.76 4.59 -15.18
C ILE A 181 33.34 4.53 -14.59
N LYS A 182 32.65 5.67 -14.49
CA LYS A 182 31.27 5.73 -14.00
C LYS A 182 30.30 4.94 -14.91
N GLN A 183 30.49 5.00 -16.22
CA GLN A 183 29.68 4.24 -17.18
C GLN A 183 29.90 2.73 -17.04
N VAL A 184 31.16 2.28 -16.91
CA VAL A 184 31.50 0.86 -16.71
C VAL A 184 30.87 0.32 -15.43
N ALA A 185 31.02 1.03 -14.31
CA ALA A 185 30.42 0.63 -13.03
C ALA A 185 28.89 0.52 -13.10
N LYS A 186 28.22 1.44 -13.81
CA LYS A 186 26.77 1.40 -14.02
C LYS A 186 26.33 0.18 -14.83
N GLN A 187 27.09 -0.20 -15.86
CA GLN A 187 26.77 -1.38 -16.67
C GLN A 187 26.99 -2.69 -15.89
N GLN A 188 28.07 -2.80 -15.12
CA GLN A 188 28.32 -3.96 -14.25
C GLN A 188 27.18 -4.17 -13.23
N MET A 189 26.71 -3.09 -12.59
CA MET A 189 25.59 -3.18 -11.65
C MET A 189 24.28 -3.63 -12.34
N ASN A 190 24.06 -3.22 -13.60
CA ASN A 190 22.90 -3.68 -14.37
C ASN A 190 23.00 -5.18 -14.71
N GLU A 191 24.19 -5.67 -15.05
CA GLU A 191 24.44 -7.09 -15.35
C GLU A 191 24.18 -7.97 -14.11
N GLU A 192 24.66 -7.58 -12.92
CA GLU A 192 24.37 -8.31 -11.67
C GLU A 192 22.87 -8.36 -11.36
N ARG A 193 22.17 -7.24 -11.54
CA ARG A 193 20.71 -7.17 -11.35
C ARG A 193 19.97 -8.04 -12.36
N GLN A 194 20.40 -8.05 -13.62
CA GLN A 194 19.83 -8.90 -14.65
C GLN A 194 20.07 -10.38 -14.36
N ALA A 195 21.28 -10.76 -13.97
CA ALA A 195 21.61 -12.14 -13.58
C ALA A 195 20.76 -12.60 -12.38
N LEU A 196 20.58 -11.75 -11.37
CA LEU A 196 19.72 -12.05 -10.23
C LEU A 196 18.25 -12.22 -10.66
N ALA A 197 17.73 -11.33 -11.52
CA ALA A 197 16.37 -11.43 -12.03
C ALA A 197 16.16 -12.73 -12.82
N GLN A 198 17.11 -13.10 -13.68
CA GLN A 198 17.05 -14.34 -14.45
C GLN A 198 17.07 -15.58 -13.56
N ARG A 199 17.93 -15.62 -12.52
CA ARG A 199 17.92 -16.70 -11.52
C ARG A 199 16.59 -16.82 -10.79
N ARG A 200 15.98 -15.69 -10.41
CA ARG A 200 14.66 -15.68 -9.75
C ARG A 200 13.55 -16.19 -10.66
N ILE A 201 13.55 -15.77 -11.92
CA ILE A 201 12.59 -16.25 -12.93
C ILE A 201 12.74 -17.76 -13.10
N GLN A 202 13.97 -18.25 -13.30
CA GLN A 202 14.24 -19.68 -13.45
C GLN A 202 13.78 -20.48 -12.23
N ALA A 203 14.17 -20.06 -11.02
CA ALA A 203 13.77 -20.76 -9.79
C ALA A 203 12.25 -20.78 -9.60
N THR A 204 11.56 -19.68 -9.96
CA THR A 204 10.10 -19.61 -9.89
C THR A 204 9.44 -20.52 -10.91
N GLN A 205 9.96 -20.56 -12.14
CA GLN A 205 9.45 -21.43 -13.20
C GLN A 205 9.60 -22.92 -12.83
N GLU A 206 10.79 -23.30 -12.34
CA GLU A 206 11.04 -24.66 -11.84
C GLU A 206 10.12 -25.03 -10.67
N ALA A 207 9.86 -24.08 -9.75
CA ALA A 207 8.94 -24.31 -8.64
C ALA A 207 7.49 -24.51 -9.13
N ILE A 208 7.03 -23.71 -10.09
CA ILE A 208 5.70 -23.84 -10.69
C ILE A 208 5.54 -25.21 -11.34
N GLU A 209 6.53 -25.64 -12.13
CA GLU A 209 6.52 -26.93 -12.81
C GLU A 209 6.46 -28.08 -11.80
N ARG A 210 7.34 -28.07 -10.79
CA ARG A 210 7.37 -29.11 -9.74
C ARG A 210 6.08 -29.15 -8.92
N ILE A 211 5.54 -28.00 -8.53
CA ILE A 211 4.26 -27.93 -7.80
C ILE A 211 3.13 -28.45 -8.69
N GLY A 212 3.14 -28.13 -9.98
CA GLY A 212 2.19 -28.66 -10.96
C GLY A 212 2.24 -30.19 -11.07
N GLU A 213 3.44 -30.76 -11.15
CA GLU A 213 3.63 -32.21 -11.16
C GLU A 213 3.15 -32.89 -9.88
N VAL A 214 3.48 -32.32 -8.72
CA VAL A 214 3.04 -32.83 -7.41
C VAL A 214 1.52 -32.75 -7.30
N LYS A 215 0.91 -31.63 -7.68
CA LYS A 215 -0.54 -31.45 -7.73
C LYS A 215 -1.18 -32.53 -8.60
N ASN A 216 -0.73 -32.69 -9.85
CA ASN A 216 -1.29 -33.67 -10.78
C ASN A 216 -1.18 -35.10 -10.25
N ARG A 217 -0.07 -35.44 -9.58
CA ARG A 217 0.12 -36.75 -8.95
C ARG A 217 -0.84 -36.96 -7.79
N LEU A 218 -0.96 -35.97 -6.90
CA LEU A 218 -1.87 -36.01 -5.76
C LEU A 218 -3.33 -36.09 -6.21
N GLU A 219 -3.74 -35.33 -7.22
CA GLU A 219 -5.09 -35.37 -7.78
C GLU A 219 -5.41 -36.75 -8.36
N LYS A 220 -4.51 -37.35 -9.15
CA LYS A 220 -4.69 -38.70 -9.68
C LYS A 220 -4.80 -39.75 -8.58
N GLN A 221 -3.92 -39.67 -7.57
CA GLN A 221 -3.95 -40.59 -6.43
C GLN A 221 -5.23 -40.42 -5.62
N PHE A 222 -5.61 -39.19 -5.27
CA PHE A 222 -6.81 -38.88 -4.51
C PHE A 222 -8.06 -39.34 -5.26
N ARG A 223 -8.17 -39.03 -6.56
CA ARG A 223 -9.31 -39.45 -7.39
C ARG A 223 -9.44 -40.96 -7.49
N SER A 224 -8.36 -41.69 -7.74
CA SER A 224 -8.40 -43.16 -7.78
C SER A 224 -8.78 -43.76 -6.42
N SER A 225 -8.27 -43.15 -5.34
CA SER A 225 -8.59 -43.56 -3.97
C SER A 225 -10.06 -43.29 -3.62
N LEU A 226 -10.57 -42.11 -4.00
CA LEU A 226 -11.97 -41.73 -3.82
C LEU A 226 -12.89 -42.65 -4.62
N GLU A 227 -12.61 -42.88 -5.92
CA GLU A 227 -13.40 -43.78 -6.76
C GLU A 227 -13.53 -45.17 -6.14
N LYS A 228 -12.42 -45.78 -5.69
CA LYS A 228 -12.46 -47.07 -5.00
C LYS A 228 -13.34 -47.04 -3.75
N ARG A 229 -13.24 -45.97 -2.95
CA ARG A 229 -14.05 -45.85 -1.73
C ARG A 229 -15.53 -45.71 -2.04
N VAL A 230 -15.88 -44.95 -3.08
CA VAL A 230 -17.25 -44.80 -3.54
C VAL A 230 -17.79 -46.13 -4.03
N GLN A 231 -16.99 -46.91 -4.77
CA GLN A 231 -17.37 -48.26 -5.20
C GLN A 231 -17.60 -49.21 -4.01
N GLU A 232 -16.74 -49.16 -2.98
CA GLU A 232 -16.89 -49.94 -1.75
C GLU A 232 -18.20 -49.60 -1.02
N ILE A 233 -18.48 -48.31 -0.78
CA ILE A 233 -19.71 -47.89 -0.08
C ILE A 233 -20.95 -48.20 -0.93
N PHE A 234 -20.90 -47.96 -2.23
CA PHE A 234 -22.03 -48.23 -3.13
C PHE A 234 -22.37 -49.72 -3.17
N SER A 235 -21.36 -50.60 -3.26
CA SER A 235 -21.58 -52.07 -3.27
C SER A 235 -22.06 -52.63 -1.93
N GLN A 236 -21.88 -51.91 -0.83
CA GLN A 236 -22.47 -52.28 0.48
C GLN A 236 -23.96 -51.93 0.56
N ILE A 237 -24.42 -50.93 -0.21
CA ILE A 237 -25.78 -50.40 -0.13
C ILE A 237 -26.64 -50.92 -1.29
N SER A 238 -26.10 -50.92 -2.51
CA SER A 238 -26.80 -51.34 -3.72
C SER A 238 -26.65 -52.85 -3.95
N PHE A 239 -27.72 -53.50 -4.41
CA PHE A 239 -27.71 -54.92 -4.81
C PHE A 239 -27.44 -55.09 -6.32
N THR A 240 -27.35 -53.98 -7.07
CA THR A 240 -27.13 -54.02 -8.51
C THR A 240 -25.65 -54.24 -8.83
N PRO A 241 -25.32 -54.88 -9.98
CA PRO A 241 -23.93 -55.10 -10.41
C PRO A 241 -23.26 -53.83 -10.97
N TYR A 242 -23.81 -52.65 -10.69
CA TYR A 242 -23.34 -51.38 -11.22
C TYR A 242 -22.14 -50.86 -10.42
N LEU A 243 -21.22 -50.23 -11.16
CA LEU A 243 -19.95 -49.76 -10.64
C LEU A 243 -19.89 -48.23 -10.81
N PRO A 244 -19.78 -47.47 -9.70
CA PRO A 244 -19.51 -46.03 -9.77
C PRO A 244 -18.17 -45.72 -10.43
N LYS A 245 -18.16 -44.77 -11.35
CA LYS A 245 -16.96 -44.22 -11.99
C LYS A 245 -16.91 -42.72 -11.78
N LEU A 246 -15.69 -42.20 -11.61
CA LEU A 246 -15.46 -40.78 -11.38
C LEU A 246 -14.61 -40.20 -12.51
N SER A 247 -15.19 -39.24 -13.25
CA SER A 247 -14.48 -38.56 -14.34
C SER A 247 -13.34 -37.68 -13.81
N GLU A 248 -12.46 -37.20 -14.71
CA GLU A 248 -11.41 -36.25 -14.32
C GLU A 248 -11.98 -34.93 -13.79
N LYS A 249 -13.23 -34.59 -14.16
CA LYS A 249 -13.97 -33.44 -13.67
C LYS A 249 -14.78 -33.74 -12.40
N TYR A 250 -14.59 -34.91 -11.79
CA TYR A 250 -15.36 -35.39 -10.63
C TYR A 250 -16.85 -35.57 -10.93
N GLU A 251 -17.21 -35.84 -12.18
CA GLU A 251 -18.58 -36.22 -12.54
C GLU A 251 -18.77 -37.70 -12.24
N LEU A 252 -19.86 -38.04 -11.57
CA LEU A 252 -20.22 -39.40 -11.20
C LEU A 252 -21.07 -40.05 -12.29
N SER A 253 -20.72 -41.27 -12.65
CA SER A 253 -21.53 -42.12 -13.54
C SER A 253 -21.58 -43.55 -13.03
N LEU A 254 -22.61 -44.29 -13.44
CA LEU A 254 -22.70 -45.72 -13.21
C LEU A 254 -22.35 -46.45 -14.49
N VAL A 255 -21.56 -47.52 -14.38
CA VAL A 255 -21.29 -48.44 -15.47
C VAL A 255 -21.65 -49.86 -15.06
N GLU A 256 -22.17 -50.65 -15.99
CA GLU A 256 -22.34 -52.08 -15.82
C GLU A 256 -21.15 -52.81 -16.44
N LYS A 257 -20.50 -53.67 -15.65
CA LYS A 257 -19.33 -54.41 -16.09
C LYS A 257 -19.77 -55.71 -16.77
N THR A 258 -19.85 -55.69 -18.11
CA THR A 258 -20.00 -56.90 -18.92
C THR A 258 -18.62 -57.51 -19.19
N SER A 259 -18.55 -58.83 -19.49
CA SER A 259 -17.30 -59.61 -19.65
C SER A 259 -16.24 -59.04 -20.60
N LEU A 260 -16.60 -58.08 -21.46
CA LEU A 260 -15.71 -57.48 -22.46
C LEU A 260 -15.69 -55.93 -22.43
N PHE A 261 -16.70 -55.26 -21.85
CA PHE A 261 -16.84 -53.79 -21.91
C PHE A 261 -17.59 -53.23 -20.68
N GLU A 262 -17.26 -52.00 -20.29
CA GLU A 262 -18.03 -51.20 -19.33
C GLU A 262 -19.05 -50.36 -20.12
N LEU A 263 -20.35 -50.54 -19.85
CA LEU A 263 -21.42 -49.79 -20.51
C LEU A 263 -22.02 -48.77 -19.53
N PRO A 264 -22.17 -47.48 -19.92
CA PRO A 264 -22.80 -46.49 -19.06
C PRO A 264 -24.29 -46.81 -18.86
N VAL A 265 -24.74 -46.74 -17.61
CA VAL A 265 -26.15 -46.98 -17.24
C VAL A 265 -26.73 -45.71 -16.64
N ALA A 266 -27.96 -45.39 -17.02
CA ALA A 266 -28.71 -44.31 -16.39
C ALA A 266 -29.14 -44.75 -14.99
N ALA A 267 -28.65 -44.06 -13.96
CA ALA A 267 -29.04 -44.32 -12.58
C ALA A 267 -30.54 -44.03 -12.39
N SER A 268 -31.26 -44.96 -11.76
CA SER A 268 -32.60 -44.65 -11.24
C SER A 268 -32.53 -43.58 -10.15
N THR A 269 -33.67 -42.99 -9.78
CA THR A 269 -33.73 -41.98 -8.72
C THR A 269 -33.15 -42.48 -7.39
N GLY A 270 -33.43 -43.74 -7.02
CA GLY A 270 -32.89 -44.36 -5.81
C GLY A 270 -31.39 -44.64 -5.90
N GLU A 271 -30.92 -45.16 -7.03
CA GLU A 271 -29.49 -45.42 -7.24
C GLU A 271 -28.67 -44.15 -7.29
N ASN A 272 -29.22 -43.07 -7.88
CA ASN A 272 -28.57 -41.76 -7.87
C ASN A 272 -28.44 -41.23 -6.44
N GLN A 273 -29.46 -41.42 -5.60
CA GLN A 273 -29.40 -41.06 -4.18
C GLN A 273 -28.34 -41.87 -3.43
N ILE A 274 -28.27 -43.18 -3.66
CA ILE A 274 -27.24 -44.06 -3.06
C ILE A 274 -25.84 -43.67 -3.55
N LEU A 275 -25.71 -43.32 -4.83
CA LEU A 275 -24.46 -42.86 -5.43
C LEU A 275 -23.98 -41.54 -4.81
N CYS A 276 -24.87 -40.57 -4.62
CA CYS A 276 -24.57 -39.32 -3.92
C CYS A 276 -24.15 -39.56 -2.47
N LEU A 277 -24.87 -40.41 -1.74
CA LEU A 277 -24.52 -40.76 -0.35
C LEU A 277 -23.16 -41.46 -0.25
N SER A 278 -22.88 -42.37 -1.18
CA SER A 278 -21.60 -43.07 -1.28
C SER A 278 -20.46 -42.11 -1.61
N PHE A 279 -20.71 -41.11 -2.45
CA PHE A 279 -19.74 -40.06 -2.77
C PHE A 279 -19.43 -39.17 -1.57
N ILE A 280 -20.47 -38.66 -0.88
CA ILE A 280 -20.31 -37.85 0.33
C ILE A 280 -19.58 -38.64 1.41
N GLY A 281 -19.99 -39.89 1.66
CA GLY A 281 -19.32 -40.80 2.59
C GLY A 281 -17.85 -41.05 2.23
N GLY A 282 -17.57 -41.27 0.95
CA GLY A 282 -16.21 -41.44 0.44
C GLY A 282 -15.34 -40.21 0.65
N ILE A 283 -15.88 -39.00 0.46
CA ILE A 283 -15.16 -37.75 0.76
C ILE A 283 -14.86 -37.65 2.26
N ILE A 284 -15.85 -37.87 3.12
CA ILE A 284 -15.68 -37.74 4.58
C ILE A 284 -14.63 -38.71 5.09
N ASP A 285 -14.67 -39.98 4.66
CA ASP A 285 -13.68 -40.99 5.04
C ASP A 285 -12.27 -40.61 4.57
N ARG A 286 -12.14 -40.11 3.33
CA ARG A 286 -10.83 -39.69 2.81
C ARG A 286 -10.29 -38.47 3.53
N VAL A 287 -11.14 -37.48 3.84
CA VAL A 287 -10.75 -36.32 4.64
C VAL A 287 -10.31 -36.76 6.04
N ARG A 288 -11.00 -37.74 6.64
CA ARG A 288 -10.64 -38.33 7.94
C ARG A 288 -9.27 -39.02 7.91
N GLU A 289 -9.05 -39.91 6.95
CA GLU A 289 -7.75 -40.59 6.77
C GLU A 289 -6.61 -39.59 6.53
N TRP A 290 -6.86 -38.56 5.73
CA TRP A 290 -5.86 -37.55 5.42
C TRP A 290 -5.52 -36.66 6.63
N SER A 291 -6.53 -36.34 7.44
CA SER A 291 -6.33 -35.64 8.72
C SER A 291 -5.59 -36.48 9.76
N GLN A 292 -5.71 -37.81 9.74
CA GLN A 292 -5.02 -38.70 10.68
C GLN A 292 -3.57 -38.98 10.26
N SER A 293 -3.29 -39.00 8.95
CA SER A 293 -1.98 -39.36 8.39
C SER A 293 -1.01 -38.19 8.22
N ARG A 294 -1.46 -36.93 8.30
CA ARG A 294 -0.60 -35.75 8.16
C ARG A 294 -0.58 -34.87 9.41
N LEU A 295 0.64 -34.61 9.87
CA LEU A 295 1.01 -33.55 10.81
C LEU A 295 0.33 -32.22 10.40
N HIS A 296 -0.55 -31.72 11.27
CA HIS A 296 -1.11 -30.37 11.35
C HIS A 296 -0.76 -29.39 10.20
N LEU A 297 -1.50 -29.43 9.09
CA LEU A 297 -1.53 -28.35 8.09
C LEU A 297 -2.99 -27.91 7.94
N GLY A 298 -3.51 -27.23 8.96
CA GLY A 298 -4.85 -26.63 8.98
C GLY A 298 -5.56 -26.76 10.33
N PRO A 299 -6.55 -25.90 10.65
CA PRO A 299 -7.44 -26.12 11.79
C PRO A 299 -8.12 -27.49 11.64
N ASN A 300 -8.30 -28.22 12.75
CA ASN A 300 -8.82 -29.60 12.80
C ASN A 300 -10.12 -29.78 11.99
N SER A 301 -10.00 -30.03 10.68
CA SER A 301 -11.10 -30.07 9.73
C SER A 301 -11.80 -31.43 9.68
N SER A 302 -11.41 -32.36 10.56
CA SER A 302 -11.88 -33.75 10.61
C SER A 302 -13.16 -33.94 11.42
N THR A 303 -13.75 -32.86 11.94
CA THR A 303 -14.86 -32.94 12.91
C THR A 303 -16.04 -32.06 12.51
N PHE A 304 -16.38 -32.00 11.22
CA PHE A 304 -17.62 -31.34 10.80
C PHE A 304 -18.82 -32.28 10.93
N PRO A 305 -19.95 -31.83 11.50
CA PRO A 305 -21.17 -32.60 11.48
C PRO A 305 -21.70 -32.72 10.05
N VAL A 306 -22.31 -33.85 9.74
CA VAL A 306 -23.06 -34.04 8.49
C VAL A 306 -24.53 -33.86 8.79
N VAL A 307 -25.17 -32.93 8.09
CA VAL A 307 -26.61 -32.70 8.18
C VAL A 307 -27.25 -33.21 6.89
N MET A 308 -28.19 -34.13 7.02
CA MET A 308 -28.93 -34.67 5.88
C MET A 308 -30.43 -34.41 6.05
N ASP A 309 -31.02 -33.79 5.04
CA ASP A 309 -32.46 -33.63 4.94
C ASP A 309 -33.04 -34.77 4.10
N SER A 310 -33.95 -35.55 4.68
CA SER A 310 -34.73 -36.56 3.99
C SER A 310 -33.88 -37.61 3.23
N PRO A 311 -32.83 -38.22 3.86
CA PRO A 311 -31.92 -39.14 3.15
C PRO A 311 -32.57 -40.45 2.67
N PHE A 312 -33.83 -40.71 3.03
CA PHE A 312 -34.55 -41.96 2.75
C PHE A 312 -35.72 -41.81 1.77
N GLY A 313 -36.04 -40.59 1.32
CA GLY A 313 -37.33 -40.29 0.68
C GLY A 313 -37.66 -41.08 -0.58
N SER A 314 -36.70 -41.28 -1.48
CA SER A 314 -36.87 -41.98 -2.77
C SER A 314 -36.41 -43.45 -2.76
N LEU A 315 -36.09 -43.99 -1.59
CA LEU A 315 -35.58 -45.36 -1.44
C LEU A 315 -36.72 -46.34 -1.11
N ASP A 316 -36.60 -47.57 -1.61
CA ASP A 316 -37.45 -48.69 -1.19
C ASP A 316 -37.03 -49.23 0.19
N GLU A 317 -37.83 -50.13 0.77
CA GLU A 317 -37.60 -50.66 2.12
C GLU A 317 -36.21 -51.32 2.28
N ILE A 318 -35.73 -52.03 1.25
CA ILE A 318 -34.47 -52.76 1.30
C ILE A 318 -33.30 -51.77 1.30
N TYR A 319 -33.31 -50.79 0.39
CA TYR A 319 -32.30 -49.74 0.33
C TYR A 319 -32.34 -48.83 1.56
N ARG A 320 -33.53 -48.50 2.09
CA ARG A 320 -33.67 -47.74 3.35
C ARG A 320 -32.95 -48.43 4.50
N ARG A 321 -33.12 -49.74 4.65
CA ARG A 321 -32.44 -50.51 5.69
C ARG A 321 -30.92 -50.44 5.55
N GLN A 322 -30.39 -50.65 4.35
CA GLN A 322 -28.93 -50.61 4.13
C GLN A 322 -28.35 -49.22 4.35
N VAL A 323 -29.03 -48.18 3.85
CA VAL A 323 -28.61 -46.80 4.10
C VAL A 323 -28.67 -46.49 5.59
N ALA A 324 -29.75 -46.86 6.30
CA ALA A 324 -29.89 -46.64 7.74
C ALA A 324 -28.78 -47.31 8.57
N LYS A 325 -28.30 -48.48 8.13
CA LYS A 325 -27.19 -49.20 8.76
C LYS A 325 -25.82 -48.54 8.51
N SER A 326 -25.61 -48.02 7.30
CA SER A 326 -24.33 -47.47 6.86
C SER A 326 -24.14 -45.99 7.22
N LEU A 327 -25.20 -45.17 7.16
CA LEU A 327 -25.16 -43.72 7.38
C LEU A 327 -24.49 -43.32 8.70
N PRO A 328 -24.79 -43.95 9.85
CA PRO A 328 -24.18 -43.59 11.14
C PRO A 328 -22.68 -43.88 11.24
N GLN A 329 -22.09 -44.58 10.28
CA GLN A 329 -20.67 -44.91 10.24
C GLN A 329 -19.86 -43.88 9.43
N LEU A 330 -20.56 -43.09 8.59
CA LEU A 330 -19.94 -42.16 7.65
C LEU A 330 -19.34 -40.93 8.34
N ALA A 331 -19.90 -40.48 9.46
CA ALA A 331 -19.46 -39.26 10.14
C ALA A 331 -19.43 -39.42 11.67
N ASN A 332 -18.56 -38.65 12.34
CA ASN A 332 -18.47 -38.63 13.81
C ASN A 332 -19.75 -38.04 14.45
N GLN A 333 -20.35 -37.05 13.79
CA GLN A 333 -21.63 -36.47 14.17
C GLN A 333 -22.52 -36.40 12.94
N LEU A 334 -23.70 -37.01 13.05
CA LEU A 334 -24.70 -37.09 11.99
C LEU A 334 -26.02 -36.51 12.53
N ILE A 335 -26.59 -35.56 11.80
CA ILE A 335 -27.90 -34.97 12.07
C ILE A 335 -28.79 -35.31 10.88
N VAL A 336 -29.89 -36.03 11.12
CA VAL A 336 -30.79 -36.50 10.07
C VAL A 336 -32.17 -35.91 10.33
N LEU A 337 -32.69 -35.17 9.35
CA LEU A 337 -34.04 -34.67 9.34
C LEU A 337 -34.88 -35.63 8.50
N VAL A 338 -35.98 -36.12 9.08
CA VAL A 338 -36.82 -37.14 8.48
C VAL A 338 -38.28 -36.87 8.78
N THR A 339 -39.14 -37.25 7.86
CA THR A 339 -40.58 -37.24 8.08
C THR A 339 -41.02 -38.49 8.83
N LYS A 340 -42.21 -38.43 9.44
CA LYS A 340 -42.87 -39.58 10.09
C LYS A 340 -43.00 -40.80 9.17
N THR A 341 -43.14 -40.59 7.85
CA THR A 341 -43.27 -41.69 6.88
C THR A 341 -41.94 -42.33 6.50
N GLN A 342 -40.82 -41.63 6.71
CA GLN A 342 -39.47 -42.13 6.47
C GLN A 342 -38.91 -42.82 7.72
N TRP A 343 -39.24 -42.28 8.89
CA TRP A 343 -38.77 -42.79 10.16
C TRP A 343 -39.68 -43.88 10.72
N ARG A 344 -39.65 -45.06 10.10
CA ARG A 344 -40.47 -46.21 10.49
C ARG A 344 -39.73 -47.52 10.26
N GLY A 345 -40.12 -48.54 11.02
CA GLY A 345 -39.76 -49.94 10.77
C GLY A 345 -38.25 -50.16 10.69
N GLU A 346 -37.77 -50.40 9.48
CA GLU A 346 -36.38 -50.70 9.15
C GLU A 346 -35.41 -49.57 9.50
N VAL A 347 -35.78 -48.30 9.24
CA VAL A 347 -34.89 -47.16 9.48
C VAL A 347 -34.70 -46.95 10.98
N GLU A 348 -35.81 -46.95 11.71
CA GLU A 348 -35.80 -46.82 13.17
C GLU A 348 -34.97 -47.93 13.81
N THR A 349 -35.20 -49.18 13.43
CA THR A 349 -34.52 -50.35 14.01
C THR A 349 -32.99 -50.25 13.87
N GLU A 350 -32.49 -49.92 12.68
CA GLU A 350 -31.04 -49.87 12.41
C GLU A 350 -30.37 -48.64 13.00
N MET A 351 -31.06 -47.48 13.07
CA MET A 351 -30.46 -46.24 13.57
C MET A 351 -30.56 -46.07 15.08
N ASN A 352 -31.60 -46.62 15.73
CA ASN A 352 -31.87 -46.43 17.17
C ASN A 352 -30.67 -46.68 18.10
N PRO A 353 -29.81 -47.70 17.88
CA PRO A 353 -28.64 -47.93 18.74
C PRO A 353 -27.63 -46.78 18.76
N ARG A 354 -27.60 -45.93 17.72
CA ARG A 354 -26.61 -44.85 17.55
C ARG A 354 -27.18 -43.45 17.72
N ILE A 355 -28.46 -43.32 18.05
CA ILE A 355 -29.08 -42.01 18.33
C ILE A 355 -28.52 -41.47 19.63
N GLY A 356 -27.96 -40.25 19.61
CA GLY A 356 -27.53 -39.53 20.80
C GLY A 356 -28.64 -38.65 21.39
N LYS A 357 -29.34 -37.93 20.51
CA LYS A 357 -30.46 -37.04 20.83
C LYS A 357 -31.53 -37.14 19.76
N GLU A 358 -32.78 -36.98 20.16
CA GLU A 358 -33.93 -37.02 19.26
C GLU A 358 -34.80 -35.78 19.51
N TYR A 359 -35.25 -35.16 18.43
CA TYR A 359 -36.06 -33.95 18.45
C TYR A 359 -37.22 -34.10 17.49
N ILE A 360 -38.35 -33.49 17.83
CA ILE A 360 -39.50 -33.32 16.95
C ILE A 360 -39.68 -31.84 16.63
N LEU A 361 -40.14 -31.57 15.41
CA LEU A 361 -40.52 -30.24 14.97
C LEU A 361 -42.05 -30.17 15.01
N VAL A 362 -42.58 -29.41 15.97
CA VAL A 362 -44.02 -29.23 16.16
C VAL A 362 -44.46 -27.99 15.41
N TYR A 363 -45.26 -28.17 14.37
CA TYR A 363 -45.85 -27.08 13.62
C TYR A 363 -47.13 -26.59 14.29
N HIS A 364 -47.19 -25.30 14.60
CA HIS A 364 -48.31 -24.63 15.23
C HIS A 364 -49.03 -23.74 14.20
N SER A 365 -50.30 -24.06 13.91
CA SER A 365 -51.10 -23.31 12.92
C SER A 365 -52.26 -22.55 13.58
N PRO A 366 -52.50 -21.27 13.23
CA PRO A 366 -53.63 -20.50 13.75
C PRO A 366 -54.97 -20.90 13.11
N LYS A 367 -54.97 -21.80 12.11
CA LYS A 367 -56.16 -22.15 11.34
C LYS A 367 -57.18 -22.91 12.22
N PRO A 368 -58.46 -22.52 12.19
CA PRO A 368 -59.49 -23.14 13.03
C PRO A 368 -59.80 -24.60 12.67
N ASN A 369 -59.50 -25.02 11.43
CA ASN A 369 -59.67 -26.39 10.95
C ASN A 369 -58.31 -27.09 10.78
N CYS A 370 -57.39 -26.88 11.72
CA CYS A 370 -56.09 -27.55 11.69
C CYS A 370 -56.26 -29.04 11.98
N GLU A 371 -55.95 -29.90 11.02
CA GLU A 371 -55.85 -31.35 11.26
C GLU A 371 -54.60 -31.63 12.11
N GLU A 372 -54.81 -32.08 13.33
CA GLU A 372 -53.70 -32.44 14.22
C GLU A 372 -53.07 -33.77 13.81
N ASP A 373 -51.74 -33.83 13.84
CA ASP A 373 -50.96 -35.05 13.61
C ASP A 373 -50.06 -35.33 14.80
N TRP A 374 -49.81 -36.62 15.04
CA TRP A 374 -49.14 -37.14 16.23
C TRP A 374 -48.14 -38.22 15.86
N LEU A 375 -47.00 -38.24 16.54
CA LEU A 375 -45.99 -39.29 16.49
C LEU A 375 -46.00 -40.06 17.81
N GLU A 376 -46.02 -41.39 17.74
CA GLU A 376 -45.87 -42.24 18.93
C GLU A 376 -44.41 -42.67 19.05
N ARG A 377 -43.78 -42.37 20.21
CA ARG A 377 -42.40 -42.76 20.50
C ARG A 377 -42.32 -43.22 21.95
N GLN A 378 -41.70 -44.38 22.18
CA GLN A 378 -41.50 -44.95 23.52
C GLN A 378 -42.80 -45.08 24.36
N GLY A 379 -43.94 -45.29 23.70
CA GLY A 379 -45.26 -45.38 24.35
C GLY A 379 -45.89 -44.05 24.76
N GLU A 380 -45.27 -42.92 24.39
CA GLU A 380 -45.81 -41.57 24.58
C GLU A 380 -46.21 -40.95 23.24
N ARG A 381 -47.25 -40.11 23.27
CA ARG A 381 -47.74 -39.37 22.10
C ARG A 381 -47.19 -37.96 22.08
N TYR A 382 -46.47 -37.65 21.02
CA TYR A 382 -45.89 -36.35 20.72
C TYR A 382 -46.65 -35.73 19.55
N ALA A 383 -46.96 -34.43 19.59
CA ALA A 383 -47.61 -33.80 18.45
C ALA A 383 -46.60 -33.38 17.38
N LEU A 384 -47.00 -33.52 16.12
CA LEU A 384 -46.30 -32.96 14.96
C LEU A 384 -47.00 -31.72 14.43
N VAL A 385 -48.32 -31.66 14.54
CA VAL A 385 -49.14 -30.50 14.15
C VAL A 385 -50.14 -30.21 15.26
N ARG A 386 -50.22 -28.96 15.70
CA ARG A 386 -51.20 -28.48 16.68
C ARG A 386 -51.83 -27.17 16.26
N GLN A 387 -53.06 -26.96 16.72
CA GLN A 387 -53.67 -25.64 16.65
C GLN A 387 -52.99 -24.68 17.63
N SER A 388 -52.61 -23.52 17.12
CA SER A 388 -52.04 -22.42 17.88
C SER A 388 -53.13 -21.49 18.40
N SER A 389 -52.95 -20.99 19.63
CA SER A 389 -53.74 -19.88 20.17
C SER A 389 -53.22 -18.51 19.71
N HIS A 390 -52.05 -18.45 19.07
CA HIS A 390 -51.49 -17.24 18.48
C HIS A 390 -52.02 -17.01 17.07
N GLU A 391 -51.96 -15.76 16.59
CA GLU A 391 -52.42 -15.37 15.24
C GLU A 391 -51.40 -15.68 14.13
N PHE A 392 -50.26 -16.28 14.44
CA PHE A 392 -49.18 -16.58 13.47
C PHE A 392 -48.75 -18.04 13.53
N GLU A 393 -48.19 -18.51 12.41
CA GLU A 393 -47.61 -19.85 12.26
C GLU A 393 -46.18 -19.89 12.82
N TYR A 394 -45.84 -20.94 13.58
CA TYR A 394 -44.47 -21.16 14.06
C TYR A 394 -44.14 -22.64 14.25
N THR A 395 -42.86 -22.96 14.33
CA THR A 395 -42.37 -24.32 14.60
C THR A 395 -41.58 -24.34 15.89
N GLU A 396 -41.93 -25.24 16.79
CA GLU A 396 -41.24 -25.49 18.05
C GLU A 396 -40.37 -26.75 17.95
N ILE A 397 -39.14 -26.68 18.45
CA ILE A 397 -38.26 -27.86 18.54
C ILE A 397 -38.40 -28.45 19.93
N VAL A 398 -38.93 -29.66 20.03
CA VAL A 398 -39.14 -30.34 21.31
C VAL A 398 -38.20 -31.55 21.39
N GLU A 399 -37.41 -31.65 22.45
CA GLU A 399 -36.54 -32.80 22.70
C GLU A 399 -37.38 -33.99 23.20
N ILE A 400 -37.19 -35.17 22.62
CA ILE A 400 -37.76 -36.42 23.15
C ILE A 400 -36.79 -36.95 24.21
N PRO A 401 -37.17 -36.95 25.51
CA PRO A 401 -36.30 -37.45 26.56
C PRO A 401 -36.09 -38.95 26.38
N ARG A 402 -34.82 -39.36 26.40
CA ARG A 402 -34.48 -40.79 26.29
C ARG A 402 -34.68 -41.47 27.65
N ARG A 403 -35.55 -42.47 27.72
CA ARG A 403 -35.54 -43.41 28.83
C ARG A 403 -34.34 -44.34 28.65
N LEU A 404 -33.39 -44.28 29.58
CA LEU A 404 -32.22 -45.17 29.64
C LEU A 404 -32.64 -46.60 29.94
#